data_AF-A0A1J4J9A3-F1
#
_entry.id   AF-A0A1J4J9A3-F1
#
_cell.length_a   1.000
_cell.length_b   1.000
_cell.length_c   1.000
_cell.angle_alpha   90.00
_cell.angle_beta   90.00
_cell.angle_gamma   90.00
#
_symmetry.space_group_name_H-M   'P 1'
#
loop_
_entity.id
_entity.type
_entity.pdbx_description
1 polymer ?
#
loop_
_entity_poly.entity_id
_entity_poly.type
_entity_poly.pdbx_seq_one_letter_code
_entity_poly.pdbx_strand_id
1 'polypeptide(L)'
;MNEKKVYQKTTTRDLMITATYPHIELYEKVRQLPSATIYYYHKLLPFLHEAFEYIKNRIKDSGDIQNQNIQFKRLKFKKKKIASNSRFFMIPPNIEILKKLLNLIDSSNATNKIIFIPRISDECNDLLNTVNSSSNNSQILVESYNFDFIPLSEKIMIIPLVDFFYETFSRQKLSLLQICSQVLLTLQLFYGKIPNVRIHGSKSKKFYDMFSEMKSKIPENNFPSSQMFSNLIIIDRMVDPLTPLLLQNS
;
A
#
# COMPACT_ATOMS: atom_id res chain seq x y z
N MET A 1 -40.00 0.75 1.06
CA MET A 1 -40.14 -0.61 1.62
C MET A 1 -39.09 -1.48 0.94
N ASN A 2 -38.18 -2.07 1.72
CA ASN A 2 -37.19 -3.10 1.35
C ASN A 2 -36.03 -2.76 0.41
N GLU A 3 -35.03 -2.04 0.94
CA GLU A 3 -33.62 -2.38 0.70
C GLU A 3 -33.03 -2.93 2.00
N LYS A 4 -33.43 -4.16 2.35
CA LYS A 4 -32.82 -4.92 3.43
C LYS A 4 -32.44 -6.30 2.90
N LYS A 5 -31.15 -6.61 3.09
CA LYS A 5 -30.46 -7.90 3.02
C LYS A 5 -29.98 -8.32 1.64
N VAL A 6 -28.66 -8.25 1.43
CA VAL A 6 -27.81 -9.46 1.41
C VAL A 6 -26.40 -9.08 1.93
N TYR A 7 -26.20 -9.02 3.25
CA TYR A 7 -24.87 -9.27 3.82
C TYR A 7 -24.87 -10.74 4.21
N GLN A 8 -24.59 -11.59 3.22
CA GLN A 8 -24.35 -13.01 3.43
C GLN A 8 -23.09 -13.18 4.28
N LYS A 9 -23.09 -14.24 5.11
CA LYS A 9 -21.98 -14.79 5.90
C LYS A 9 -20.62 -14.51 5.24
N THR A 10 -19.96 -13.42 5.63
CA THR A 10 -18.67 -13.01 5.08
C THR A 10 -17.61 -13.99 5.58
N THR A 11 -17.12 -14.85 4.70
CA THR A 11 -16.08 -15.84 4.98
C THR A 11 -14.70 -15.17 4.88
N THR A 12 -13.64 -15.82 5.38
CA THR A 12 -12.24 -15.40 5.16
C THR A 12 -11.89 -15.23 3.68
N ARG A 13 -12.65 -15.85 2.76
CA ARG A 13 -12.54 -15.62 1.32
C ARG A 13 -12.96 -14.21 0.89
N ASP A 14 -13.97 -13.63 1.51
CA ASP A 14 -14.47 -12.30 1.16
C ASP A 14 -13.49 -11.20 1.61
N LEU A 15 -12.78 -11.44 2.73
CA LEU A 15 -11.58 -10.69 3.17
C LEU A 15 -10.57 -10.51 2.06
N MET A 16 -10.24 -11.65 1.43
CA MET A 16 -9.29 -11.70 0.35
C MET A 16 -9.85 -10.98 -0.87
N ILE A 17 -11.11 -11.19 -1.24
CA ILE A 17 -11.71 -10.57 -2.44
C ILE A 17 -11.71 -9.03 -2.33
N THR A 18 -12.16 -8.45 -1.20
CA THR A 18 -12.17 -6.99 -1.03
C THR A 18 -10.76 -6.41 -0.91
N ALA A 19 -9.84 -7.10 -0.22
CA ALA A 19 -8.44 -6.67 -0.12
C ALA A 19 -7.66 -6.83 -1.42
N THR A 20 -8.05 -7.79 -2.28
CA THR A 20 -7.40 -8.08 -3.57
C THR A 20 -8.00 -7.32 -4.72
N TYR A 21 -9.18 -6.73 -4.58
CA TYR A 21 -9.79 -5.94 -5.63
C TYR A 21 -8.91 -4.77 -6.10
N PRO A 22 -8.32 -3.97 -5.18
CA PRO A 22 -7.29 -3.03 -5.60
C PRO A 22 -6.17 -3.77 -6.34
N HIS A 23 -5.67 -4.89 -5.81
CA HIS A 23 -4.46 -5.55 -6.34
C HIS A 23 -4.68 -6.01 -7.77
N ILE A 24 -5.87 -6.53 -8.06
CA ILE A 24 -6.34 -6.86 -9.41
C ILE A 24 -6.38 -5.60 -10.28
N GLU A 25 -6.86 -4.46 -9.78
CA GLU A 25 -6.85 -3.19 -10.52
C GLU A 25 -5.43 -2.75 -10.90
N LEU A 26 -4.44 -2.86 -9.98
CA LEU A 26 -3.05 -2.57 -10.30
C LEU A 26 -2.51 -3.53 -11.37
N TYR A 27 -2.79 -4.82 -11.24
CA TYR A 27 -2.35 -5.82 -12.21
C TYR A 27 -2.95 -5.57 -13.59
N GLU A 28 -4.26 -5.32 -13.68
CA GLU A 28 -4.94 -5.01 -14.93
C GLU A 28 -4.41 -3.72 -15.56
N LYS A 29 -4.21 -2.67 -14.75
CA LYS A 29 -3.59 -1.42 -15.22
C LYS A 29 -2.18 -1.64 -15.75
N VAL A 30 -1.38 -2.47 -15.08
CA VAL A 30 -0.01 -2.81 -15.49
C VAL A 30 -0.01 -3.70 -16.74
N ARG A 31 -0.96 -4.63 -16.85
CA ARG A 31 -1.16 -5.52 -18.01
C ARG A 31 -1.62 -4.78 -19.26
N GLN A 32 -2.32 -3.66 -19.11
CA GLN A 32 -2.75 -2.82 -20.23
C GLN A 32 -1.61 -1.93 -20.79
N LEU A 33 -0.42 -1.94 -20.18
CA LEU A 33 0.69 -1.10 -20.62
C LEU A 33 1.45 -1.75 -21.79
N PRO A 34 1.55 -1.09 -22.96
CA PRO A 34 2.25 -1.66 -24.11
C PRO A 34 3.75 -1.79 -23.82
N SER A 35 4.28 -3.03 -23.82
CA SER A 35 5.71 -3.38 -23.71
C SER A 35 6.53 -2.43 -22.84
N ALA A 36 6.03 -2.16 -21.63
CA ALA A 36 6.53 -1.11 -20.78
C ALA A 36 7.66 -1.59 -19.86
N THR A 37 8.74 -0.80 -19.76
CA THR A 37 9.70 -0.93 -18.67
C THR A 37 9.15 -0.20 -17.44
N ILE A 38 8.93 -0.93 -16.35
CA ILE A 38 8.49 -0.38 -15.07
C ILE A 38 9.70 -0.15 -14.17
N TYR A 39 9.93 1.11 -13.80
CA TYR A 39 10.95 1.49 -12.83
C TYR A 39 10.36 1.55 -11.44
N TYR A 40 10.80 0.67 -10.53
CA TYR A 40 10.27 0.64 -9.16
C TYR A 40 11.32 1.09 -8.13
N TYR A 41 10.88 1.77 -7.09
CA TYR A 41 11.72 2.04 -5.93
C TYR A 41 12.03 0.74 -5.19
N HIS A 42 13.31 0.43 -4.99
CA HIS A 42 13.73 -0.91 -4.52
C HIS A 42 13.09 -1.38 -3.21
N LYS A 43 12.78 -0.47 -2.27
CA LYS A 43 12.11 -0.85 -1.01
C LYS A 43 10.63 -1.19 -1.18
N LEU A 44 10.04 -0.91 -2.35
CA LEU A 44 8.71 -1.39 -2.72
C LEU A 44 8.73 -2.81 -3.27
N LEU A 45 9.90 -3.32 -3.71
CA LEU A 45 9.97 -4.62 -4.39
C LEU A 45 9.35 -5.77 -3.59
N PRO A 46 9.59 -5.91 -2.26
CA PRO A 46 8.97 -6.98 -1.51
C PRO A 46 7.44 -6.91 -1.57
N PHE A 47 6.88 -5.70 -1.44
CA PHE A 47 5.44 -5.47 -1.49
C PHE A 47 4.86 -5.75 -2.88
N LEU A 48 5.55 -5.31 -3.93
CA LEU A 48 5.11 -5.49 -5.31
C LEU A 48 5.23 -6.93 -5.77
N HIS A 49 6.35 -7.60 -5.47
CA HIS A 49 6.55 -8.99 -5.84
C HIS A 49 5.49 -9.89 -5.19
N GLU A 50 5.26 -9.72 -3.89
CA GLU A 50 4.24 -10.48 -3.17
C GLU A 50 2.83 -10.20 -3.70
N ALA A 51 2.49 -8.92 -3.92
CA ALA A 51 1.20 -8.57 -4.52
C ALA A 51 1.04 -9.20 -5.91
N PHE A 52 2.05 -9.09 -6.79
CA PHE A 52 1.98 -9.62 -8.16
C PHE A 52 1.96 -11.15 -8.21
N GLU A 53 2.77 -11.85 -7.41
CA GLU A 53 2.74 -13.32 -7.37
C GLU A 53 1.43 -13.84 -6.77
N TYR A 54 0.91 -13.18 -5.72
CA TYR A 54 -0.39 -13.49 -5.17
C TYR A 54 -1.49 -13.36 -6.25
N ILE A 55 -1.52 -12.26 -7.00
CA ILE A 55 -2.51 -12.02 -8.07
C ILE A 55 -2.35 -13.04 -9.20
N LYS A 56 -1.12 -13.27 -9.67
CA LYS A 56 -0.81 -14.20 -10.76
C LYS A 56 -1.26 -15.62 -10.45
N ASN A 57 -1.08 -16.09 -9.21
CA ASN A 57 -1.56 -17.41 -8.80
C ASN A 57 -3.09 -17.48 -8.83
N ARG A 58 -3.80 -16.43 -8.39
CA ARG A 58 -5.26 -16.37 -8.44
C ARG A 58 -5.82 -16.27 -9.87
N ILE A 59 -5.13 -15.58 -10.78
CA ILE A 59 -5.55 -15.43 -12.19
C ILE A 59 -5.24 -16.70 -13.01
N LYS A 60 -4.16 -17.43 -12.68
CA LYS A 60 -3.91 -18.76 -13.26
C LYS A 60 -5.07 -19.72 -13.00
N ASP A 61 -5.62 -19.67 -11.78
CA ASP A 61 -6.79 -20.47 -11.41
C ASP A 61 -8.06 -20.06 -12.19
N SER A 62 -8.11 -18.83 -12.72
CA SER A 62 -9.23 -18.32 -13.53
C SER A 62 -9.07 -18.47 -15.05
N GLY A 63 -7.96 -19.08 -15.51
CA GLY A 63 -7.78 -19.50 -16.91
C GLY A 63 -7.43 -18.40 -17.93
N ASP A 64 -7.08 -17.20 -17.49
CA ASP A 64 -7.04 -16.02 -18.37
C ASP A 64 -5.66 -15.33 -18.39
N ILE A 65 -4.69 -15.89 -19.14
CA ILE A 65 -3.35 -15.28 -19.26
C ILE A 65 -2.89 -15.20 -20.71
N GLN A 66 -2.93 -13.99 -21.27
CA GLN A 66 -2.00 -13.57 -22.31
C GLN A 66 -0.74 -13.00 -21.65
N ASN A 67 0.39 -13.68 -21.82
CA ASN A 67 1.70 -13.26 -21.29
C ASN A 67 2.19 -12.02 -22.04
N GLN A 68 2.05 -10.83 -21.45
CA GLN A 68 2.81 -9.66 -21.90
C GLN A 68 4.18 -9.62 -21.19
N ASN A 69 5.24 -9.32 -21.95
CA ASN A 69 6.62 -9.22 -21.45
C ASN A 69 6.82 -7.91 -20.64
N ILE A 70 6.30 -7.85 -19.42
CA ILE A 70 6.54 -6.73 -18.50
C ILE A 70 7.96 -6.86 -17.92
N GLN A 71 8.78 -5.83 -18.08
CA GLN A 71 10.12 -5.78 -17.46
C GLN A 71 10.15 -4.85 -16.25
N PHE A 72 10.41 -5.41 -15.08
CA PHE A 72 10.66 -4.65 -13.85
C PHE A 72 12.14 -4.29 -13.73
N LYS A 73 12.45 -2.99 -13.68
CA LYS A 73 13.80 -2.47 -13.45
C LYS A 73 13.87 -1.68 -12.16
N ARG A 74 14.90 -1.93 -11.35
CA ARG A 74 15.15 -1.13 -10.15
C ARG A 74 15.45 0.31 -10.54
N LEU A 75 14.72 1.25 -9.95
CA LEU A 75 15.01 2.69 -10.08
C LEU A 75 16.35 2.97 -9.40
N LYS A 76 17.32 3.45 -10.20
CA LYS A 76 18.65 3.84 -9.74
C LYS A 76 18.78 5.36 -9.92
N PHE A 77 18.94 6.09 -8.83
CA PHE A 77 19.13 7.55 -8.85
C PHE A 77 20.55 7.98 -9.26
N LYS A 78 21.18 7.29 -10.21
CA LYS A 78 22.49 7.67 -10.77
C LYS A 78 22.26 8.60 -11.98
N LYS A 79 23.15 9.57 -12.21
CA LYS A 79 23.06 10.68 -13.20
C LYS A 79 22.84 10.29 -14.69
N LYS A 80 22.59 9.03 -15.03
CA LYS A 80 22.35 8.63 -16.43
C LYS A 80 20.86 8.78 -16.73
N LYS A 81 20.53 9.71 -17.64
CA LYS A 81 19.17 9.95 -18.14
C LYS A 81 18.55 8.65 -18.65
N ILE A 82 17.28 8.43 -18.32
CA ILE A 82 16.53 7.22 -18.69
C ILE A 82 16.06 7.38 -20.13
N ALA A 83 16.34 6.42 -21.02
CA ALA A 83 16.25 6.59 -22.48
C ALA A 83 15.03 5.94 -23.17
N SER A 84 13.93 5.58 -22.48
CA SER A 84 12.76 4.91 -23.10
C SER A 84 11.59 5.85 -23.45
N ASN A 85 10.79 5.57 -24.47
CA ASN A 85 9.73 6.47 -24.97
C ASN A 85 8.46 6.54 -24.10
N SER A 86 8.15 5.48 -23.35
CA SER A 86 7.15 5.51 -22.27
C SER A 86 7.79 4.97 -21.00
N ARG A 87 7.60 5.67 -19.88
CA ARG A 87 8.26 5.36 -18.60
C ARG A 87 7.23 5.33 -17.49
N PHE A 88 7.17 4.19 -16.80
CA PHE A 88 6.32 4.01 -15.64
C PHE A 88 7.20 3.96 -14.40
N PHE A 89 6.87 4.77 -13.41
CA PHE A 89 7.61 4.88 -12.17
C PHE A 89 6.70 4.52 -11.00
N MET A 90 7.05 3.47 -10.26
CA MET A 90 6.36 3.07 -9.04
C MET A 90 7.18 3.52 -7.84
N ILE A 91 6.67 4.48 -7.07
CA ILE A 91 7.38 5.08 -5.94
C ILE A 91 6.48 5.20 -4.69
N PRO A 92 7.06 5.17 -3.48
CA PRO A 92 6.29 5.47 -2.28
C PRO A 92 5.93 6.97 -2.24
N PRO A 93 4.90 7.37 -1.46
CA PRO A 93 4.56 8.77 -1.23
C PRO A 93 5.59 9.46 -0.34
N ASN A 94 6.75 9.73 -0.91
CA ASN A 94 7.87 10.38 -0.25
C ASN A 94 8.38 11.51 -1.14
N ILE A 95 8.27 12.73 -0.63
CA ILE A 95 8.64 13.95 -1.37
C ILE A 95 10.11 13.98 -1.79
N GLU A 96 11.03 13.42 -1.00
CA GLU A 96 12.45 13.36 -1.37
C GLU A 96 12.69 12.42 -2.54
N ILE A 97 11.98 11.28 -2.56
CA ILE A 97 12.04 10.31 -3.65
C ILE A 97 11.45 10.93 -4.92
N LEU A 98 10.32 11.63 -4.80
CA LEU A 98 9.69 12.35 -5.90
C LEU A 98 10.63 13.43 -6.47
N LYS A 99 11.22 14.29 -5.62
CA LYS A 99 12.21 15.30 -6.06
C LYS A 99 13.38 14.68 -6.83
N LYS A 100 13.92 13.57 -6.31
CA LYS A 100 15.01 12.84 -7.00
C LYS A 100 14.55 12.25 -8.33
N LEU A 101 13.31 11.76 -8.42
CA LEU A 101 12.75 11.22 -9.64
C LEU A 101 12.53 12.32 -10.69
N LEU A 102 11.96 13.46 -10.30
CA LEU A 102 11.73 14.60 -11.18
C LEU A 102 13.04 15.12 -11.79
N ASN A 103 14.14 15.09 -11.04
CA ASN A 103 15.48 15.44 -11.56
C ASN A 103 16.03 14.45 -12.61
N LEU A 104 15.49 13.23 -12.70
CA LEU A 104 15.90 12.20 -13.68
C LEU A 104 15.01 12.16 -14.91
N ILE A 105 13.77 12.60 -14.77
CA ILE A 105 12.81 12.63 -15.86
C ILE A 105 13.13 13.86 -16.72
N ASP A 106 13.57 13.64 -17.95
CA ASP A 106 13.77 14.71 -18.92
C ASP A 106 12.44 15.23 -19.47
N SER A 107 12.39 16.53 -19.77
CA SER A 107 11.31 17.23 -20.48
C SER A 107 11.15 16.84 -21.97
N SER A 108 11.77 15.74 -22.40
CA SER A 108 11.55 15.16 -23.73
C SER A 108 10.10 14.72 -23.91
N ASN A 109 9.61 14.63 -25.16
CA ASN A 109 8.26 14.20 -25.57
C ASN A 109 7.79 12.79 -25.09
N ALA A 110 8.52 12.16 -24.17
CA ALA A 110 8.14 10.89 -23.57
C ALA A 110 7.02 11.10 -22.55
N THR A 111 5.97 10.28 -22.62
CA THR A 111 4.93 10.24 -21.60
C THR A 111 5.46 9.53 -20.36
N ASN A 112 5.59 10.29 -19.27
CA ASN A 112 6.03 9.78 -17.97
C ASN A 112 4.80 9.57 -17.08
N LYS A 113 4.61 8.35 -16.61
CA LYS A 113 3.55 8.00 -15.66
C LYS A 113 4.17 7.66 -14.31
N ILE A 114 3.73 8.35 -13.26
CA ILE A 114 4.13 8.08 -11.88
C ILE A 114 2.95 7.44 -11.16
N ILE A 115 3.19 6.27 -10.59
CA ILE A 115 2.25 5.51 -9.78
C ILE A 115 2.74 5.54 -8.34
N PHE A 116 1.97 6.21 -7.47
CA PHE A 116 2.23 6.23 -6.03
C PHE A 116 1.65 5.01 -5.36
N ILE A 117 2.40 4.45 -4.41
CA ILE A 117 2.02 3.24 -3.67
C ILE A 117 2.24 3.40 -2.17
N PRO A 118 1.20 3.20 -1.34
CA PRO A 118 -0.20 2.95 -1.73
C PRO A 118 -0.89 4.25 -2.18
N ARG A 119 -0.80 5.33 -1.38
CA ARG A 119 -1.53 6.57 -1.64
C ARG A 119 -0.57 7.74 -1.74
N ILE A 120 -0.80 8.64 -2.69
CA ILE A 120 -0.05 9.90 -2.80
C ILE A 120 -0.25 10.76 -1.52
N SER A 121 0.81 11.40 -1.02
CA SER A 121 0.70 12.37 0.08
C SER A 121 0.37 13.77 -0.46
N ASP A 122 -0.26 14.60 0.37
CA ASP A 122 -0.58 15.99 0.01
C ASP A 122 0.67 16.75 -0.42
N GLU A 123 1.77 16.61 0.33
CA GLU A 123 3.09 17.18 -0.02
C GLU A 123 3.59 16.77 -1.42
N CYS A 124 3.36 15.52 -1.84
CA CYS A 124 3.74 15.06 -3.17
C CYS A 124 2.81 15.65 -4.25
N ASN A 125 1.52 15.76 -3.94
CA ASN A 125 0.51 16.31 -4.83
C ASN A 125 0.78 17.79 -5.13
N ASP A 126 1.07 18.58 -4.09
CA ASP A 126 1.40 20.00 -4.21
C ASP A 126 2.64 20.25 -5.08
N LEU A 127 3.68 19.41 -4.89
CA LEU A 127 4.89 19.49 -5.70
C LEU A 127 4.61 19.16 -7.18
N LEU A 128 3.81 18.12 -7.45
CA LEU A 128 3.44 17.73 -8.81
C LEU A 128 2.61 18.79 -9.52
N ASN A 129 1.66 19.39 -8.81
CA ASN A 129 0.85 20.49 -9.33
C ASN A 129 1.74 21.68 -9.72
N THR A 130 2.68 22.05 -8.84
CA THR A 130 3.64 23.13 -9.11
C THR A 130 4.48 22.86 -10.36
N VAL A 131 5.00 21.62 -10.48
CA VAL A 131 5.83 21.23 -11.63
C VAL A 131 5.02 21.24 -12.93
N ASN A 132 3.83 20.63 -12.92
CA ASN A 132 2.96 20.55 -14.10
C ASN A 132 2.48 21.94 -14.57
N SER A 133 2.22 22.88 -13.65
CA SER A 133 1.86 24.26 -14.01
C SER A 133 3.03 25.06 -14.59
N SER A 134 4.27 24.72 -14.24
CA SER A 134 5.48 25.43 -14.71
C SER A 134 6.06 24.88 -16.01
N SER A 135 5.73 23.64 -16.39
CA SER A 135 6.32 22.96 -17.54
C SER A 135 5.45 23.10 -18.79
N ASN A 136 5.96 23.74 -19.84
CA ASN A 136 5.22 23.93 -21.09
C ASN A 136 5.11 22.65 -21.96
N ASN A 137 5.93 21.60 -21.75
CA ASN A 137 6.14 20.57 -22.79
C ASN A 137 6.09 19.09 -22.34
N SER A 138 5.82 18.75 -21.07
CA SER A 138 5.70 17.33 -20.69
C SER A 138 4.73 17.12 -19.52
N GLN A 139 3.51 16.67 -19.82
CA GLN A 139 2.53 16.31 -18.82
C GLN A 139 2.95 15.02 -18.10
N ILE A 140 3.23 15.12 -16.80
CA ILE A 140 3.44 13.94 -15.96
C ILE A 140 2.06 13.40 -15.57
N LEU A 141 1.77 12.17 -16.01
CA LEU A 141 0.55 11.48 -15.61
C LEU A 141 0.75 10.90 -14.21
N VAL A 142 -0.13 11.26 -13.29
CA VAL A 142 -0.04 10.83 -11.90
C VAL A 142 -1.23 9.93 -11.59
N GLU A 143 -0.93 8.76 -11.05
CA GLU A 143 -1.92 7.86 -10.47
C GLU A 143 -1.50 7.46 -9.06
N SER A 144 -2.48 7.22 -8.21
CA SER A 144 -2.29 6.58 -6.91
C SER A 144 -2.99 5.25 -6.92
N TYR A 145 -2.34 4.22 -6.39
CA TYR A 145 -2.92 2.91 -6.31
C TYR A 145 -3.20 2.55 -4.85
N ASN A 146 -4.40 2.96 -4.41
CA ASN A 146 -4.77 3.03 -3.01
C ASN A 146 -5.17 1.66 -2.48
N PHE A 147 -4.30 1.07 -1.66
CA PHE A 147 -4.65 -0.08 -0.83
C PHE A 147 -4.09 0.11 0.57
N ASP A 148 -4.88 -0.27 1.56
CA ASP A 148 -4.52 -0.15 2.97
C ASP A 148 -3.53 -1.25 3.38
N PHE A 149 -3.63 -2.45 2.78
CA PHE A 149 -2.79 -3.60 3.08
C PHE A 149 -2.69 -4.59 1.91
N ILE A 150 -1.70 -5.46 1.96
CA ILE A 150 -1.41 -6.53 1.00
C ILE A 150 -1.62 -7.87 1.71
N PRO A 151 -2.53 -8.73 1.24
CA PRO A 151 -2.60 -10.10 1.71
C PRO A 151 -1.40 -10.88 1.18
N LEU A 152 -0.55 -11.41 2.07
CA LEU A 152 0.51 -12.35 1.69
C LEU A 152 -0.01 -13.79 1.68
N SER A 153 -0.95 -14.09 2.56
CA SER A 153 -1.63 -15.38 2.65
C SER A 153 -2.99 -15.19 3.29
N GLU A 154 -3.75 -16.27 3.47
CA GLU A 154 -5.04 -16.25 4.15
C GLU A 154 -4.97 -15.76 5.61
N LYS A 155 -3.78 -15.77 6.21
CA LYS A 155 -3.57 -15.43 7.63
C LYS A 155 -2.64 -14.24 7.85
N ILE A 156 -2.02 -13.73 6.78
CA ILE A 156 -0.97 -12.72 6.89
C ILE A 156 -1.28 -11.57 5.95
N MET A 157 -1.31 -10.37 6.51
CA MET A 157 -1.47 -9.12 5.78
C MET A 157 -0.36 -8.16 6.16
N ILE A 158 0.08 -7.35 5.20
CA ILE A 158 1.13 -6.35 5.38
C ILE A 158 0.60 -4.97 5.02
N ILE A 159 0.88 -3.98 5.85
CA ILE A 159 0.71 -2.57 5.50
C ILE A 159 2.01 -2.11 4.82
N PRO A 160 1.99 -1.62 3.56
CA PRO A 160 3.17 -1.37 2.73
C PRO A 160 3.93 -0.08 3.12
N LEU A 161 4.26 0.09 4.39
CA LEU A 161 4.93 1.29 4.91
C LEU A 161 6.45 1.16 4.77
N VAL A 162 7.01 1.81 3.75
CA VAL A 162 8.46 1.90 3.54
C VAL A 162 9.12 2.64 4.70
N ASP A 163 10.21 2.09 5.22
CA ASP A 163 11.02 2.69 6.29
C ASP A 163 10.27 2.94 7.61
N PHE A 164 9.13 2.24 7.83
CA PHE A 164 8.31 2.38 9.03
C PHE A 164 9.11 2.30 10.33
N PHE A 165 9.98 1.29 10.45
CA PHE A 165 10.75 1.11 11.67
C PHE A 165 11.61 2.35 11.99
N TYR A 166 12.40 2.80 11.03
CA TYR A 166 13.28 3.96 11.21
C TYR A 166 12.49 5.25 11.47
N GLU A 167 11.46 5.51 10.67
CA GLU A 167 10.66 6.73 10.79
C GLU A 167 9.89 6.78 12.12
N THR A 168 9.29 5.68 12.55
CA THR A 168 8.44 5.66 13.76
C THR A 168 9.24 5.47 15.06
N PHE A 169 10.25 4.60 15.06
CA PHE A 169 11.01 4.27 16.27
C PHE A 169 12.23 5.14 16.47
N SER A 170 12.95 5.51 15.41
CA SER A 170 14.12 6.38 15.51
C SER A 170 13.75 7.87 15.36
N ARG A 171 12.97 8.24 14.34
CA ARG A 171 12.60 9.64 14.07
C ARG A 171 11.32 10.11 14.76
N GLN A 172 10.65 9.22 15.50
CA GLN A 172 9.43 9.51 16.24
C GLN A 172 8.26 10.04 15.38
N LYS A 173 8.24 9.77 14.08
CA LYS A 173 7.16 10.16 13.17
C LYS A 173 5.90 9.34 13.47
N LEU A 174 4.95 9.94 14.18
CA LEU A 174 3.71 9.28 14.62
C LEU A 174 2.65 9.18 13.52
N SER A 175 2.74 9.97 12.44
CA SER A 175 1.76 9.93 11.35
C SER A 175 1.66 8.57 10.66
N LEU A 176 2.73 7.76 10.68
CA LEU A 176 2.69 6.39 10.17
C LEU A 176 1.86 5.44 11.05
N LEU A 177 1.82 5.67 12.37
CA LEU A 177 0.93 4.92 13.28
C LEU A 177 -0.53 5.24 12.98
N GLN A 178 -0.83 6.49 12.62
CA GLN A 178 -2.17 6.91 12.24
C GLN A 178 -2.68 6.15 11.02
N ILE A 179 -1.82 5.91 10.01
CA ILE A 179 -2.15 5.06 8.85
C ILE A 179 -2.50 3.65 9.33
N CYS A 180 -1.67 3.05 10.20
CA CYS A 180 -1.98 1.73 10.76
C CYS A 180 -3.33 1.73 11.48
N SER A 181 -3.66 2.77 12.25
CA SER A 181 -4.91 2.89 12.99
C SER A 181 -6.11 2.92 12.04
N GLN A 182 -6.00 3.60 10.91
CA GLN A 182 -7.01 3.60 9.85
C GLN A 182 -7.21 2.20 9.27
N VAL A 183 -6.13 1.47 8.99
CA VAL A 183 -6.23 0.08 8.49
C VAL A 183 -6.99 -0.82 9.47
N LEU A 184 -6.68 -0.74 10.77
CA LEU A 184 -7.41 -1.51 11.79
C LEU A 184 -8.89 -1.11 11.88
N LEU A 185 -9.21 0.17 11.69
CA LEU A 185 -10.58 0.66 11.64
C LEU A 185 -11.33 0.12 10.44
N THR A 186 -10.72 0.16 9.25
CA THR A 186 -11.23 -0.47 8.04
C THR A 186 -11.54 -1.95 8.28
N LEU A 187 -10.62 -2.69 8.91
CA LEU A 187 -10.86 -4.10 9.27
C LEU A 187 -12.07 -4.27 10.19
N GLN A 188 -12.24 -3.46 11.23
CA GLN A 188 -13.41 -3.58 12.11
C GLN A 188 -14.72 -3.18 11.44
N LEU A 189 -14.69 -2.25 10.48
CA LEU A 189 -15.86 -1.89 9.67
C LEU A 189 -16.32 -3.05 8.78
N PHE A 190 -15.41 -3.91 8.33
CA PHE A 190 -15.78 -5.08 7.53
C PHE A 190 -16.11 -6.33 8.37
N TYR A 191 -15.45 -6.52 9.51
CA TYR A 191 -15.49 -7.81 10.26
C TYR A 191 -16.11 -7.71 11.65
N GLY A 192 -16.66 -6.54 11.97
CA GLY A 192 -17.18 -6.26 13.29
C GLY A 192 -16.08 -5.92 14.28
N LYS A 193 -16.53 -5.50 15.46
CA LYS A 193 -15.65 -5.05 16.54
C LYS A 193 -14.90 -6.21 17.17
N ILE A 194 -13.66 -5.96 17.56
CA ILE A 194 -12.83 -6.92 18.29
C ILE A 194 -12.89 -6.56 19.78
N PRO A 195 -13.46 -7.43 20.65
CA PRO A 195 -13.75 -7.05 22.03
C PRO A 195 -12.54 -7.10 22.97
N ASN A 196 -11.67 -8.10 22.84
CA ASN A 196 -10.56 -8.29 23.77
C ASN A 196 -9.27 -7.74 23.19
N VAL A 197 -8.70 -6.69 23.78
CA VAL A 197 -7.48 -6.06 23.30
C VAL A 197 -6.35 -6.22 24.31
N ARG A 198 -5.22 -6.77 23.87
CA ARG A 198 -3.97 -6.83 24.61
C ARG A 198 -2.92 -6.00 23.89
N ILE A 199 -2.23 -5.15 24.64
CA ILE A 199 -1.27 -4.19 24.09
C ILE A 199 0.04 -4.34 24.82
N HIS A 200 1.13 -4.41 24.07
CA HIS A 200 2.45 -4.48 24.64
C HIS A 200 3.42 -3.55 23.90
N GLY A 201 4.02 -2.64 24.66
CA GLY A 201 4.96 -1.61 24.19
C GLY A 201 4.34 -0.22 23.96
N SER A 202 5.21 0.79 23.96
CA SER A 202 4.80 2.20 24.01
C SER A 202 4.21 2.70 22.68
N LYS A 203 4.75 2.29 21.53
CA LYS A 203 4.21 2.68 20.22
C LYS A 203 2.90 1.96 19.93
N SER A 204 2.77 0.71 20.37
CA SER A 204 1.51 -0.05 20.31
C SER A 204 0.38 0.61 21.08
N LYS A 205 0.67 1.15 22.28
CA LYS A 205 -0.31 1.91 23.06
C LYS A 205 -0.75 3.18 22.33
N LYS A 206 0.21 3.97 21.82
CA LYS A 206 -0.09 5.18 21.02
C LYS A 206 -0.94 4.86 19.78
N PHE A 207 -0.59 3.82 19.04
CA PHE A 207 -1.36 3.33 17.90
C PHE A 207 -2.81 3.00 18.29
N TYR A 208 -3.01 2.30 19.42
CA TYR A 208 -4.34 1.92 19.88
C TYR A 208 -5.16 3.12 20.35
N ASP A 209 -4.53 4.09 20.99
CA ASP A 209 -5.20 5.31 21.44
C ASP A 209 -5.69 6.13 20.22
N MET A 210 -4.83 6.29 19.20
CA MET A 210 -5.23 6.91 17.92
C MET A 210 -6.37 6.14 17.24
N PHE A 211 -6.30 4.81 17.22
CA PHE A 211 -7.36 3.97 16.68
C PHE A 211 -8.68 4.14 17.44
N SER A 212 -8.62 4.19 18.77
CA SER A 212 -9.80 4.33 19.63
C SER A 212 -10.47 5.69 19.46
N GLU A 213 -9.69 6.76 19.31
CA GLU A 213 -10.19 8.11 18.99
C GLU A 213 -10.85 8.17 17.61
N MET A 214 -10.29 7.50 16.60
CA MET A 214 -10.95 7.41 15.29
C MET A 214 -12.23 6.59 15.37
N LYS A 215 -12.20 5.47 16.08
CA LYS A 215 -13.36 4.57 16.25
C LYS A 215 -14.52 5.27 16.94
N SER A 216 -14.27 6.12 17.94
CA SER A 216 -15.34 6.85 18.66
C SER A 216 -16.08 7.85 17.78
N LYS A 217 -15.51 8.25 16.64
CA LYS A 217 -16.15 9.14 15.66
C LYS A 217 -17.08 8.38 14.70
N ILE A 218 -17.04 7.05 14.70
CA ILE A 218 -17.87 6.21 13.84
C ILE A 218 -19.14 5.81 14.60
N PRO A 219 -20.34 6.00 14.01
CA PRO A 219 -21.59 5.52 14.60
C PRO A 219 -21.57 4.00 14.80
N GLU A 220 -22.12 3.54 15.93
CA GLU A 220 -22.21 2.12 16.30
C GLU A 220 -22.83 1.24 15.20
N ASN A 221 -23.84 1.77 14.51
CA ASN A 221 -24.58 1.08 13.46
C ASN A 221 -23.76 0.80 12.19
N ASN A 222 -22.59 1.43 12.04
CA ASN A 222 -21.70 1.19 10.90
C ASN A 222 -20.87 -0.08 11.08
N PHE A 223 -20.77 -0.61 12.31
CA PHE A 223 -20.06 -1.85 12.55
C PHE A 223 -20.99 -3.06 12.32
N PRO A 224 -20.52 -4.12 11.66
CA PRO A 224 -21.25 -5.38 11.56
C PRO A 224 -21.60 -5.90 12.95
N SER A 225 -22.81 -6.44 13.09
CA SER A 225 -23.26 -7.08 14.34
C SER A 225 -22.54 -8.40 14.61
N SER A 226 -22.13 -9.11 13.56
CA SER A 226 -21.30 -10.30 13.65
C SER A 226 -19.84 -9.94 13.89
N GLN A 227 -19.19 -10.63 14.84
CA GLN A 227 -17.78 -10.47 15.13
C GLN A 227 -17.01 -11.66 14.56
N MET A 228 -16.02 -11.38 13.69
CA MET A 228 -15.14 -12.43 13.16
C MET A 228 -13.99 -12.76 14.12
N PHE A 229 -13.46 -11.76 14.82
CA PHE A 229 -12.28 -11.89 15.68
C PHE A 229 -12.63 -11.67 17.14
N SER A 230 -12.16 -12.57 18.01
CA SER A 230 -12.40 -12.49 19.46
C SER A 230 -11.34 -11.69 20.20
N ASN A 231 -10.11 -11.64 19.68
CA ASN A 231 -8.96 -11.05 20.34
C ASN A 231 -8.11 -10.24 19.35
N LEU A 232 -7.59 -9.11 19.81
CA LEU A 232 -6.59 -8.29 19.15
C LEU A 232 -5.37 -8.21 20.06
N ILE A 233 -4.21 -8.61 19.55
CA ILE A 233 -2.93 -8.47 20.25
C ILE A 233 -2.06 -7.52 19.45
N ILE A 234 -1.60 -6.45 20.08
CA ILE A 234 -0.78 -5.40 19.46
C ILE A 234 0.59 -5.41 20.14
N ILE A 235 1.64 -5.73 19.37
CA ILE A 235 2.99 -5.90 19.87
C ILE A 235 3.91 -4.89 19.20
N ASP A 236 4.64 -4.14 20.03
CA ASP A 236 5.66 -3.22 19.59
C ASP A 236 6.94 -3.99 19.26
N ARG A 237 7.57 -3.74 18.10
CA ARG A 237 8.85 -4.37 17.75
C ARG A 237 9.94 -4.11 18.78
N MET A 238 9.91 -2.97 19.46
CA MET A 238 10.91 -2.59 20.47
C MET A 238 10.80 -3.37 21.78
N VAL A 239 9.72 -4.13 22.01
CA VAL A 239 9.65 -5.08 23.13
C VAL A 239 10.71 -6.17 22.97
N ASP A 240 10.99 -6.56 21.72
CA ASP A 240 11.92 -7.61 21.39
C ASP A 240 12.80 -7.15 20.23
N PRO A 241 13.86 -6.38 20.47
CA PRO A 241 14.76 -5.94 19.41
C PRO A 241 15.70 -7.06 18.94
N LEU A 242 15.82 -8.17 19.68
CA LEU A 242 16.83 -9.20 19.46
C LEU A 242 16.40 -10.26 18.44
N THR A 243 15.16 -10.78 18.53
CA THR A 243 14.68 -11.81 17.59
C THR A 243 14.90 -11.48 16.10
N PRO A 244 14.69 -10.25 15.60
CA PRO A 244 14.94 -9.95 14.18
C PRO A 244 16.42 -9.84 13.81
N LEU A 245 17.32 -9.73 14.79
CA LEU A 245 18.77 -9.65 14.58
C LEU A 245 19.45 -11.03 14.64
N LEU A 246 18.77 -12.03 15.20
CA LEU A 246 19.26 -13.40 15.21
C LEU A 246 19.17 -13.99 13.80
N LEU A 247 20.13 -14.87 13.49
CA LEU A 247 20.08 -15.69 12.28
C LEU A 247 18.79 -16.51 12.30
N GLN A 248 17.94 -16.29 11.30
CA GLN A 248 16.75 -17.08 11.10
C GLN A 248 17.17 -18.37 10.41
N ASN A 249 17.14 -19.48 11.16
CA ASN A 249 17.31 -20.80 10.57
C ASN A 249 16.02 -21.12 9.79
N SER A 250 16.09 -20.98 8.48
CA SER A 250 15.03 -21.38 7.53
C SER A 250 15.02 -22.89 7.32
#